data_AF-A0A336KCX4-F1
#
_entry.id   AF-A0A336KCX4-F1
#
_cell.length_a   1.000
_cell.length_b   1.000
_cell.length_c   1.000
_cell.angle_alpha   90.00
_cell.angle_beta   90.00
_cell.angle_gamma   90.00
#
_symmetry.space_group_name_H-M   'P 1'
#
loop_
_entity.id
_entity.type
_entity.pdbx_description
1 polymer ?
#
loop_
_entity_poly.entity_id
_entity_poly.type
_entity_poly.pdbx_seq_one_letter_code
_entity_poly.pdbx_strand_id
1 'polypeptide(L)'
;MAFRYFIALLVLSAPMLIHGFSKGAPTSACDDMVPQHHVAAQTSKVPYDLVLSKNSIKAGDTIQITLKGKSAENKIKGLLVQARVGNSPVGKFSVPSNNPYAQTIDCGNGSFNTVTHTKINGDGPDSVSFSWTAPKKLSERVTFYYTVALNGGVFWVAQKSEPLSVSA
;
A
#
# COMPACT_ATOMS: atom_id res chain seq x y z
N MET A 1 13.10 -32.19 -55.79
CA MET A 1 12.11 -32.63 -54.79
C MET A 1 12.59 -32.20 -53.43
N ALA A 2 11.98 -31.17 -52.86
CA ALA A 2 12.37 -30.57 -51.59
C ALA A 2 11.76 -31.38 -50.43
N PHE A 3 12.56 -31.76 -49.43
CA PHE A 3 12.02 -32.17 -48.13
C PHE A 3 12.54 -31.21 -47.08
N ARG A 4 11.62 -30.38 -46.59
CA ARG A 4 11.88 -29.27 -45.67
C ARG A 4 12.03 -29.82 -44.25
N TYR A 5 13.14 -29.50 -43.60
CA TYR A 5 13.34 -29.73 -42.17
C TYR A 5 12.36 -28.84 -41.38
N PHE A 6 11.42 -29.43 -40.66
CA PHE A 6 10.62 -28.74 -39.64
C PHE A 6 11.27 -28.98 -38.28
N ILE A 7 12.12 -28.04 -37.84
CA ILE A 7 12.59 -27.98 -36.46
C ILE A 7 11.49 -27.32 -35.64
N ALA A 8 10.77 -28.10 -34.84
CA ALA A 8 9.83 -27.58 -33.86
C ALA A 8 10.61 -26.99 -32.66
N LEU A 9 10.73 -25.66 -32.61
CA LEU A 9 11.22 -24.94 -31.43
C LEU A 9 10.12 -24.97 -30.36
N LEU A 10 10.22 -25.92 -29.44
CA LEU A 10 9.40 -25.96 -28.24
C LEU A 10 9.88 -24.84 -27.29
N VAL A 11 9.20 -23.69 -27.33
CA VAL A 11 9.46 -22.59 -26.39
C VAL A 11 8.94 -23.02 -25.02
N LEU A 12 9.85 -23.51 -24.18
CA LEU A 12 9.59 -23.85 -22.78
C LEU A 12 9.40 -22.54 -21.99
N SER A 13 8.18 -22.01 -21.95
CA SER A 13 7.85 -20.90 -21.07
C SER A 13 7.86 -21.41 -19.63
N ALA A 14 8.98 -21.22 -18.93
CA ALA A 14 9.04 -21.46 -17.50
C ALA A 14 7.96 -20.59 -16.82
N PRO A 15 6.97 -21.15 -16.12
CA PRO A 15 6.09 -20.34 -15.30
C PRO A 15 6.97 -19.72 -14.22
N MET A 16 7.21 -18.42 -14.29
CA MET A 16 7.76 -17.71 -13.15
C MET A 16 6.78 -17.94 -12.01
N LEU A 17 7.18 -18.76 -11.03
CA LEU A 17 6.47 -18.90 -9.78
C LEU A 17 6.49 -17.52 -9.11
N ILE A 18 5.41 -16.76 -9.30
CA ILE A 18 5.19 -15.49 -8.63
C ILE A 18 4.99 -15.84 -7.16
N HIS A 19 6.07 -15.84 -6.40
CA HIS A 19 6.02 -15.98 -4.95
C HIS A 19 5.44 -14.67 -4.39
N GLY A 20 4.10 -14.57 -4.38
CA GLY A 20 3.41 -13.51 -3.67
C GLY A 20 3.74 -13.65 -2.19
N PHE A 21 4.64 -12.81 -1.67
CA PHE A 21 5.03 -12.84 -0.27
C PHE A 21 3.81 -12.57 0.60
N SER A 22 3.34 -13.62 1.26
CA SER A 22 2.19 -13.62 2.17
C SER A 22 2.37 -12.78 3.45
N LYS A 23 3.51 -12.10 3.61
CA LYS A 23 3.92 -11.42 4.85
C LYS A 23 3.77 -9.89 4.83
N GLY A 24 3.22 -9.31 3.76
CA GLY A 24 3.17 -7.86 3.58
C GLY A 24 4.36 -7.33 2.77
N ALA A 25 4.39 -6.01 2.56
CA ALA A 25 5.45 -5.36 1.81
C ALA A 25 6.80 -5.40 2.57
N PRO A 26 7.93 -5.62 1.88
CA PRO A 26 9.25 -5.52 2.50
C PRO A 26 9.61 -4.07 2.82
N THR A 27 10.54 -3.87 3.75
CA THR A 27 11.05 -2.54 4.12
C THR A 27 11.77 -1.84 2.97
N SER A 28 12.24 -2.57 1.96
CA SER A 28 12.80 -1.97 0.74
C SER A 28 11.78 -1.18 -0.08
N ALA A 29 10.47 -1.44 0.10
CA ALA A 29 9.41 -0.69 -0.57
C ALA A 29 9.04 0.62 0.16
N CYS A 30 9.67 0.93 1.29
CA CYS A 30 9.30 2.09 2.11
C CYS A 30 9.49 3.43 1.37
N ASP A 31 10.51 3.54 0.54
CA ASP A 31 10.88 4.81 -0.10
C ASP A 31 10.08 5.04 -1.39
N ASP A 32 10.10 4.05 -2.29
CA ASP A 32 9.44 4.10 -3.60
C ASP A 32 7.95 3.73 -3.56
N MET A 33 7.50 3.08 -2.50
CA MET A 33 6.15 2.52 -2.33
C MET A 33 5.79 1.46 -3.38
N VAL A 34 6.77 0.86 -4.06
CA VAL A 34 6.58 -0.07 -5.19
C VAL A 34 6.46 -1.51 -4.69
N PRO A 35 5.39 -2.24 -5.04
CA PRO A 35 5.31 -3.68 -4.81
C PRO A 35 6.41 -4.43 -5.58
N GLN A 36 7.09 -5.35 -4.91
CA GLN A 36 8.19 -6.15 -5.48
C GLN A 36 7.67 -7.35 -6.27
N HIS A 37 6.79 -7.09 -7.24
CA HIS A 37 6.17 -8.10 -8.11
C HIS A 37 6.74 -8.14 -9.53
N HIS A 38 7.74 -7.30 -9.84
CA HIS A 38 8.38 -7.19 -11.15
C HIS A 38 7.40 -6.97 -12.34
N VAL A 39 6.22 -6.42 -12.04
CA VAL A 39 5.21 -5.98 -13.01
C VAL A 39 5.12 -4.45 -12.93
N ALA A 40 4.77 -3.79 -14.04
CA ALA A 40 4.59 -2.34 -14.04
C ALA A 40 3.31 -1.94 -13.30
N ALA A 41 3.37 -0.80 -12.59
CA ALA A 41 2.20 -0.19 -11.96
C ALA A 41 1.18 0.27 -13.02
N GLN A 42 -0.09 0.31 -12.61
CA GLN A 42 -1.16 0.86 -13.43
C GLN A 42 -1.01 2.38 -13.55
N THR A 43 -1.18 2.91 -14.76
CA THR A 43 -1.18 4.35 -15.06
C THR A 43 -2.59 4.94 -15.13
N SER A 44 -3.61 4.09 -15.10
CA SER A 44 -5.01 4.49 -15.04
C SER A 44 -5.35 5.19 -13.73
N LYS A 45 -6.49 5.89 -13.69
CA LYS A 45 -6.99 6.52 -12.46
C LYS A 45 -7.18 5.47 -11.37
N VAL A 46 -6.67 5.74 -10.16
CA VAL A 46 -6.82 4.84 -9.02
C VAL A 46 -8.30 4.68 -8.62
N PRO A 47 -8.82 3.43 -8.56
CA PRO A 47 -10.21 3.15 -8.20
C PRO A 47 -10.42 2.99 -6.69
N TYR A 48 -9.57 3.62 -5.89
CA TYR A 48 -9.60 3.61 -4.43
C TYR A 48 -9.49 5.03 -3.90
N ASP A 49 -9.94 5.24 -2.67
CA ASP A 49 -9.78 6.48 -1.91
C ASP A 49 -9.13 6.18 -0.56
N LEU A 50 -8.21 7.04 -0.14
CA LEU A 50 -7.71 7.08 1.24
C LEU A 50 -8.41 8.21 1.99
N VAL A 51 -9.37 7.85 2.83
CA VAL A 51 -10.22 8.79 3.56
C VAL A 51 -9.63 9.04 4.94
N LEU A 52 -9.40 10.31 5.27
CA LEU A 52 -9.02 10.75 6.60
C LEU A 52 -10.27 11.19 7.38
N SER A 53 -10.39 10.82 8.64
CA SER A 53 -11.55 11.23 9.46
C SER A 53 -11.56 12.72 9.82
N LYS A 54 -10.42 13.40 9.68
CA LYS A 54 -10.26 14.85 9.88
C LYS A 54 -9.25 15.39 8.86
N ASN A 55 -9.38 16.68 8.53
CA ASN A 55 -8.45 17.43 7.69
C ASN A 55 -7.53 18.39 8.48
N SER A 56 -7.80 18.57 9.77
CA SER A 56 -6.96 19.33 10.69
C SER A 56 -7.00 18.73 12.09
N ILE A 57 -5.85 18.66 12.77
CA ILE A 57 -5.71 18.14 14.14
C ILE A 57 -4.58 18.85 14.91
N LYS A 58 -4.47 18.59 16.21
CA LYS A 58 -3.33 19.00 17.02
C LYS A 58 -2.27 17.91 17.09
N ALA A 59 -1.04 18.30 17.41
CA ALA A 59 0.05 17.38 17.69
C ALA A 59 -0.34 16.39 18.80
N GLY A 60 -0.07 15.10 18.59
CA GLY A 60 -0.49 14.04 19.51
C GLY A 60 -1.91 13.50 19.30
N ASP A 61 -2.76 14.16 18.51
CA ASP A 61 -4.08 13.63 18.17
C ASP A 61 -3.97 12.37 17.31
N THR A 62 -4.99 11.53 17.42
CA THR A 62 -5.16 10.33 16.59
C THR A 62 -6.36 10.50 15.66
N ILE A 63 -6.19 10.11 14.41
CA ILE A 63 -7.28 10.04 13.42
C ILE A 63 -7.47 8.61 12.92
N GLN A 64 -8.67 8.34 12.44
CA GLN A 64 -8.95 7.13 11.68
C GLN A 64 -8.66 7.40 10.21
N ILE A 65 -8.09 6.39 9.55
CA ILE A 65 -7.81 6.37 8.13
C ILE A 65 -8.45 5.13 7.55
N THR A 66 -9.13 5.29 6.42
CA THR A 66 -9.81 4.20 5.72
C THR A 66 -9.38 4.20 4.26
N LEU A 67 -8.69 3.14 3.84
CA LEU A 67 -8.49 2.83 2.42
C LEU A 67 -9.72 2.05 1.94
N LYS A 68 -10.43 2.56 0.93
CA LYS A 68 -11.63 1.92 0.39
C LYS A 68 -11.66 1.91 -1.13
N GLY A 69 -12.21 0.84 -1.70
CA GLY A 69 -12.58 0.78 -3.11
C GLY A 69 -13.72 1.75 -3.44
N LYS A 70 -13.76 2.27 -4.68
CA LYS A 70 -14.86 3.12 -5.17
C LYS A 70 -16.11 2.31 -5.52
N SER A 71 -15.95 1.01 -5.77
CA SER A 71 -17.04 0.04 -5.88
C SER A 71 -16.72 -1.22 -5.06
N ALA A 72 -17.74 -2.07 -4.84
CA ALA A 72 -17.58 -3.35 -4.15
C ALA A 72 -16.65 -4.33 -4.88
N GLU A 73 -16.39 -4.13 -6.17
CA GLU A 73 -15.47 -4.95 -6.99
C GLU A 73 -14.01 -4.55 -6.77
N ASN A 74 -13.75 -3.34 -6.29
CA ASN A 74 -12.39 -2.86 -5.99
C ASN A 74 -11.93 -3.41 -4.63
N LYS A 75 -11.69 -4.73 -4.59
CA LYS A 75 -11.14 -5.40 -3.41
C LYS A 75 -9.66 -5.06 -3.21
N ILE A 76 -9.19 -5.23 -1.98
CA ILE A 76 -7.84 -4.89 -1.54
C ILE A 76 -7.10 -6.20 -1.25
N LYS A 77 -6.09 -6.51 -2.06
CA LYS A 77 -5.18 -7.64 -1.86
C LYS A 77 -3.83 -7.23 -1.30
N GLY A 78 -3.43 -5.99 -1.54
CA GLY A 78 -2.24 -5.41 -0.94
C GLY A 78 -2.47 -3.94 -0.64
N LEU A 79 -1.84 -3.49 0.43
CA LEU A 79 -1.75 -2.07 0.76
C LEU A 79 -0.38 -1.75 1.32
N LEU A 80 0.04 -0.50 1.13
CA LEU A 80 1.15 0.13 1.80
C LEU A 80 0.79 1.60 2.05
N VAL A 81 0.75 2.05 3.30
CA VAL A 81 0.32 3.41 3.66
C VAL A 81 1.35 4.05 4.60
N GLN A 82 1.81 5.24 4.25
CA GLN A 82 2.83 5.96 5.00
C GLN A 82 2.48 7.46 5.06
N ALA A 83 2.58 8.06 6.24
CA ALA A 83 2.41 9.50 6.41
C ALA A 83 3.78 10.18 6.27
N ARG A 84 3.88 11.24 5.46
CA ARG A 84 5.15 11.94 5.21
C ARG A 84 5.03 13.45 5.42
N VAL A 85 6.13 14.04 5.89
CA VAL A 85 6.43 15.48 5.76
C VAL A 85 7.61 15.60 4.81
N GLY A 86 7.40 16.25 3.67
CA GLY A 86 8.31 16.10 2.53
C GLY A 86 8.38 14.62 2.10
N ASN A 87 9.59 14.06 2.14
CA ASN A 87 9.82 12.63 1.86
C ASN A 87 10.00 11.77 3.12
N SER A 88 10.01 12.37 4.30
CA SER A 88 10.33 11.67 5.55
C SER A 88 9.07 11.09 6.19
N PRO A 89 9.05 9.78 6.55
CA PRO A 89 7.95 9.17 7.29
C PRO A 89 7.77 9.80 8.67
N VAL A 90 6.52 10.06 9.08
CA VAL A 90 6.19 10.68 10.37
C VAL A 90 5.00 10.02 11.07
N GLY A 91 4.95 10.17 12.39
CA GLY A 91 3.87 9.66 13.22
C GLY A 91 3.90 8.15 13.39
N LYS A 92 2.84 7.62 13.98
CA LYS A 92 2.71 6.19 14.26
C LYS A 92 1.32 5.71 13.87
N PHE A 93 1.28 4.58 13.19
CA PHE A 93 0.06 3.86 12.92
C PHE A 93 -0.25 2.87 14.03
N SER A 94 -1.53 2.61 14.22
CA SER A 94 -2.04 1.54 15.07
C SER A 94 -3.10 0.76 14.30
N VAL A 95 -2.92 -0.55 14.21
CA VAL A 95 -3.87 -1.47 13.59
C VAL A 95 -4.53 -2.28 14.71
N PRO A 96 -5.87 -2.28 14.83
CA PRO A 96 -6.56 -3.09 15.82
C PRO A 96 -6.16 -4.57 15.71
N SER A 97 -5.98 -5.26 16.83
CA SER A 97 -5.56 -6.67 16.86
C SER A 97 -6.55 -7.63 16.16
N ASN A 98 -7.82 -7.23 16.06
CA ASN A 98 -8.86 -7.97 15.35
C ASN A 98 -8.94 -7.62 13.85
N ASN A 99 -8.11 -6.72 13.32
CA ASN A 99 -8.03 -6.46 11.88
C ASN A 99 -7.15 -7.54 11.22
N PRO A 100 -7.73 -8.45 10.42
CA PRO A 100 -6.98 -9.56 9.85
C PRO A 100 -6.24 -9.20 8.56
N TYR A 101 -6.36 -7.97 8.07
CA TYR A 101 -5.93 -7.57 6.72
C TYR A 101 -4.70 -6.65 6.71
N ALA A 102 -4.37 -6.04 7.84
CA ALA A 102 -3.31 -5.06 7.94
C ALA A 102 -2.41 -5.30 9.16
N GLN A 103 -1.20 -4.78 9.07
CA GLN A 103 -0.19 -4.78 10.11
C GLN A 103 0.72 -3.56 9.91
N THR A 104 1.54 -3.27 10.89
CA THR A 104 2.52 -2.18 10.82
C THR A 104 3.91 -2.71 10.54
N ILE A 105 4.73 -1.90 9.87
CA ILE A 105 6.16 -2.14 9.66
C ILE A 105 6.94 -0.86 9.99
N ASP A 106 8.24 -1.03 10.18
CA ASP A 106 9.18 0.04 10.50
C ASP A 106 9.93 0.45 9.23
N CYS A 107 9.77 1.72 8.83
CA CYS A 107 10.47 2.30 7.69
C CYS A 107 11.51 3.33 8.15
N GLY A 108 12.74 3.23 7.64
CA GLY A 108 13.84 4.08 8.09
C GLY A 108 14.11 3.91 9.58
N ASN A 109 14.24 5.04 10.30
CA ASN A 109 14.53 5.05 11.74
C ASN A 109 13.27 5.14 12.62
N GLY A 110 12.07 5.06 12.03
CA GLY A 110 10.81 5.17 12.77
C GLY A 110 10.15 3.82 13.01
N SER A 111 9.39 3.71 14.10
CA SER A 111 8.62 2.50 14.44
C SER A 111 7.14 2.68 14.18
N PHE A 112 6.51 1.63 13.64
CA PHE A 112 5.09 1.56 13.29
C PHE A 112 4.65 2.72 12.40
N ASN A 113 5.55 3.27 11.59
CA ASN A 113 5.31 4.48 10.80
C ASN A 113 4.76 4.18 9.40
N THR A 114 4.49 2.90 9.11
CA THR A 114 3.93 2.43 7.84
C THR A 114 2.99 1.25 8.08
N VAL A 115 1.88 1.21 7.36
CA VAL A 115 0.93 0.08 7.36
C VAL A 115 1.14 -0.73 6.10
N THR A 116 1.16 -2.05 6.21
CA THR A 116 1.08 -2.96 5.07
C THR A 116 0.02 -4.03 5.30
N HIS A 117 -0.29 -4.80 4.26
CA HIS A 117 -1.22 -5.92 4.37
C HIS A 117 -0.60 -7.12 5.11
N THR A 118 -1.45 -7.95 5.70
CA THR A 118 -1.14 -9.32 6.10
C THR A 118 -1.55 -10.28 4.98
N LYS A 119 -1.57 -11.60 5.23
CA LYS A 119 -2.14 -12.56 4.28
C LYS A 119 -3.64 -12.32 4.09
N ILE A 120 -4.05 -11.84 2.91
CA ILE A 120 -5.46 -11.65 2.55
C ILE A 120 -5.94 -12.83 1.69
N ASN A 121 -6.78 -13.70 2.27
CA ASN A 121 -7.43 -14.81 1.58
C ASN A 121 -8.67 -14.36 0.76
N GLY A 122 -9.26 -15.25 -0.06
CA GLY A 122 -10.50 -14.97 -0.81
C GLY A 122 -10.34 -13.87 -1.85
N ASP A 123 -11.30 -12.95 -1.97
CA ASP A 123 -11.17 -11.74 -2.80
C ASP A 123 -10.56 -10.56 -2.03
N GLY A 124 -10.59 -10.62 -0.69
CA GLY A 124 -10.18 -9.53 0.19
C GLY A 124 -11.30 -8.54 0.49
N PRO A 125 -11.08 -7.59 1.42
CA PRO A 125 -12.06 -6.58 1.77
C PRO A 125 -12.12 -5.49 0.70
N ASP A 126 -13.23 -4.78 0.60
CA ASP A 126 -13.31 -3.51 -0.15
C ASP A 126 -12.89 -2.30 0.68
N SER A 127 -12.68 -2.47 1.99
CA SER A 127 -12.23 -1.41 2.90
C SER A 127 -11.35 -1.94 4.02
N VAL A 128 -10.30 -1.18 4.36
CA VAL A 128 -9.40 -1.46 5.48
C VAL A 128 -9.20 -0.17 6.27
N SER A 129 -9.41 -0.23 7.58
CA SER A 129 -9.27 0.93 8.47
C SER A 129 -8.20 0.69 9.54
N PHE A 130 -7.49 1.77 9.87
CA PHE A 130 -6.47 1.82 10.92
C PHE A 130 -6.35 3.26 11.44
N SER A 131 -5.58 3.46 12.48
CA SER A 131 -5.39 4.78 13.10
C SER A 131 -3.99 5.32 12.85
N TRP A 132 -3.86 6.64 12.84
CA TRP A 132 -2.57 7.33 12.81
C TRP A 132 -2.53 8.43 13.87
N THR A 133 -1.44 8.48 14.62
CA THR A 133 -1.18 9.44 15.68
C THR A 133 -0.08 10.41 15.27
N ALA A 134 -0.37 11.71 15.35
CA ALA A 134 0.60 12.76 15.06
C ALA A 134 1.72 12.80 16.12
N PRO A 135 2.98 13.07 15.74
CA PRO A 135 4.04 13.35 16.71
C PRO A 135 3.68 14.56 17.61
N LYS A 136 4.04 14.51 18.90
CA LYS A 136 3.67 15.51 19.93
C LYS A 136 4.21 16.93 19.72
N LYS A 137 5.06 17.16 18.73
CA LYS A 137 5.65 18.47 18.41
C LYS A 137 5.55 18.81 16.92
N LEU A 138 4.71 18.09 16.18
CA LEU A 138 4.55 18.32 14.76
C LEU A 138 3.66 19.55 14.54
N SER A 139 4.14 20.51 13.74
CA SER A 139 3.39 21.67 13.30
C SER A 139 3.58 21.87 11.80
N GLU A 140 3.11 20.91 11.02
CA GLU A 140 3.36 20.81 9.58
C GLU A 140 2.14 20.25 8.84
N ARG A 141 2.15 20.36 7.51
CA ARG A 141 1.23 19.61 6.65
C ARG A 141 1.76 18.20 6.40
N VAL A 142 0.93 17.21 6.70
CA VAL A 142 1.23 15.79 6.48
C VAL A 142 0.49 15.30 5.25
N THR A 143 1.20 14.65 4.34
CA THR A 143 0.59 13.95 3.19
C THR A 143 0.67 12.45 3.41
N PHE A 144 -0.45 11.75 3.27
CA PHE A 144 -0.46 10.30 3.29
C PHE A 144 -0.23 9.78 1.88
N TYR A 145 0.77 8.92 1.74
CA TYR A 145 1.06 8.17 0.54
C TYR A 145 0.47 6.78 0.69
N TYR A 146 -0.17 6.27 -0.36
CA TYR A 146 -0.67 4.92 -0.39
C TYR A 146 -0.40 4.22 -1.72
N THR A 147 -0.05 2.95 -1.61
CA THR A 147 -0.05 1.98 -2.70
C THR A 147 -1.13 0.95 -2.41
N VAL A 148 -1.88 0.57 -3.44
CA VAL A 148 -2.96 -0.41 -3.32
C VAL A 148 -2.89 -1.40 -4.47
N ALA A 149 -3.06 -2.67 -4.15
CA ALA A 149 -3.07 -3.76 -5.12
C ALA A 149 -4.45 -4.42 -5.12
N LEU A 150 -5.06 -4.50 -6.30
CA LEU A 150 -6.23 -5.36 -6.56
C LEU A 150 -5.79 -6.82 -6.60
N ASN A 151 -4.62 -7.10 -7.16
CA ASN A 151 -3.95 -8.41 -7.15
C ASN A 151 -2.44 -8.23 -7.47
N GLY A 152 -1.69 -9.33 -7.57
CA GLY A 152 -0.24 -9.29 -7.79
C GLY A 152 0.21 -8.66 -9.11
N GLY A 153 -0.68 -8.52 -10.10
CA GLY A 153 -0.38 -7.87 -11.39
C GLY A 153 -1.05 -6.52 -11.59
N VAL A 154 -1.98 -6.11 -10.71
CA VAL A 154 -2.78 -4.89 -10.86
C VAL A 154 -2.72 -4.07 -9.58
N PHE A 155 -1.96 -2.98 -9.62
CA PHE A 155 -1.73 -2.10 -8.48
C PHE A 155 -1.40 -0.66 -8.89
N TRP A 156 -1.66 0.29 -7.99
CA TRP A 156 -1.39 1.72 -8.15
C TRP A 156 -0.43 2.17 -7.05
N VAL A 157 0.63 2.88 -7.43
CA VAL A 157 1.76 3.20 -6.56
C VAL A 157 1.73 4.66 -6.10
N ALA A 158 2.12 4.90 -4.85
CA ALA A 158 2.45 6.22 -4.29
C ALA A 158 1.40 7.32 -4.53
N GLN A 159 0.12 6.95 -4.51
CA GLN A 159 -0.99 7.88 -4.59
C GLN A 159 -1.02 8.75 -3.34
N LYS A 160 -1.48 10.00 -3.48
CA LYS A 160 -1.48 10.98 -2.37
C LYS A 160 -2.90 11.21 -1.86
N SER A 161 -3.04 11.38 -0.56
CA SER A 161 -4.23 11.99 0.05
C SER A 161 -4.19 13.51 -0.11
N GLU A 162 -5.33 14.15 0.19
CA GLU A 162 -5.30 15.55 0.58
C GLU A 162 -4.45 15.75 1.85
N PRO A 163 -3.73 16.87 1.98
CA PRO A 163 -2.90 17.13 3.15
C PRO A 163 -3.72 17.29 4.44
N LEU A 164 -3.24 16.69 5.52
CA LEU A 164 -3.71 16.90 6.88
C LEU A 164 -2.91 18.04 7.52
N SER A 165 -3.60 19.07 7.99
CA SER A 165 -2.96 20.14 8.77
C SER A 165 -2.74 19.69 10.22
N VAL A 166 -1.51 19.75 10.71
CA VAL A 166 -1.19 19.51 12.12
C VAL A 166 -0.67 20.80 12.74
N SER A 167 -1.30 21.26 13.82
CA SER A 167 -0.83 22.37 14.63
C SER A 167 -0.21 21.88 15.93
N ALA A 168 0.66 22.69 16.54
CA ALA A 168 1.10 22.46 17.92
C ALA A 168 -0.06 22.41 18.93
#